data_AF-A0A920DUQ1-F1
#
_entry.id   AF-A0A920DUQ1-F1
#
_cell.length_a   1.000
_cell.length_b   1.000
_cell.length_c   1.000
_cell.angle_alpha   90.00
_cell.angle_beta   90.00
_cell.angle_gamma   90.00
#
_symmetry.space_group_name_H-M   'P 1'
#
loop_
_entity.id
_entity.type
_entity.pdbx_description
1 polymer ?
#
loop_
_entity_poly.entity_id
_entity_poly.type
_entity_poly.pdbx_seq_one_letter_code
_entity_poly.pdbx_strand_id
1 'polypeptide(L)'
;MTNPEVFEKSDSLKSGNFYAVNAIQRCYRINEPDHFLKDMETSLVGYFDKEEQFHHFNRLQSRQAAKTSLYTLLSLNDLKSLEFYQLRDHLLEEINNDSLELRSVPESERATVEMVKKTVASFLERCESDRGIIHSVEELKRKHLKEYLAPPDLAH
;
A
#
# COMPACT_ATOMS: atom_id res chain seq x y z
N MET A 1 -9.88 -3.98 3.42
CA MET A 1 -8.79 -3.03 3.73
C MET A 1 -8.96 -1.67 3.05
N THR A 2 -9.66 -1.57 1.91
CA THR A 2 -9.91 -0.32 1.19
C THR A 2 -11.34 0.18 1.38
N ASN A 3 -11.74 0.35 2.65
CA ASN A 3 -13.04 0.95 2.94
C ASN A 3 -13.07 2.38 2.35
N PRO A 4 -13.99 2.71 1.42
CA PRO A 4 -14.01 4.00 0.72
C PRO A 4 -14.33 5.20 1.64
N GLU A 5 -14.89 4.93 2.81
CA GLU A 5 -15.08 5.93 3.87
C GLU A 5 -13.74 6.29 4.52
N VAL A 6 -12.79 5.35 4.58
CA VAL A 6 -11.48 5.54 5.23
C VAL A 6 -10.39 5.97 4.26
N PHE A 7 -10.36 5.33 3.09
CA PHE A 7 -9.31 5.53 2.10
C PHE A 7 -9.91 5.95 0.75
N GLU A 8 -9.19 6.81 0.05
CA GLU A 8 -9.52 7.25 -1.29
C GLU A 8 -8.46 6.74 -2.28
N LYS A 9 -8.90 6.13 -3.39
CA LYS A 9 -7.98 5.64 -4.42
C LYS A 9 -7.16 6.82 -4.96
N SER A 10 -5.85 6.64 -5.06
CA SER A 10 -4.93 7.68 -5.52
C SER A 10 -4.02 7.17 -6.62
N ASP A 11 -3.95 7.93 -7.71
CA ASP A 11 -3.02 7.71 -8.82
C ASP A 11 -1.67 8.46 -8.62
N SER A 12 -1.50 9.10 -7.46
CA SER A 12 -0.26 9.75 -7.06
C SER A 12 0.12 9.42 -5.61
N LEU A 13 1.42 9.38 -5.33
CA LEU A 13 1.95 9.21 -3.99
C LEU A 13 2.60 10.50 -3.54
N LYS A 14 2.11 11.06 -2.44
CA LYS A 14 2.63 12.27 -1.82
C LYS A 14 3.38 11.86 -0.56
N SER A 15 4.65 12.24 -0.46
CA SER A 15 5.44 11.99 0.73
C SER A 15 4.84 12.70 1.95
N GLY A 16 4.98 12.09 3.12
CA GLY A 16 4.37 12.58 4.36
C GLY A 16 2.92 12.13 4.58
N ASN A 17 2.34 11.31 3.69
CA ASN A 17 0.97 10.79 3.80
C ASN A 17 0.92 9.29 4.10
N PHE A 18 -0.28 8.83 4.51
CA PHE A 18 -0.57 7.45 4.84
C PHE A 18 -1.37 6.79 3.71
N TYR A 19 -1.03 5.54 3.41
CA TYR A 19 -1.64 4.79 2.32
C TYR A 19 -1.97 3.36 2.73
N ALA A 20 -3.11 2.86 2.27
CA ALA A 20 -3.33 1.44 2.06
C ALA A 20 -2.81 1.08 0.67
N VAL A 21 -2.00 0.03 0.58
CA VAL A 21 -1.44 -0.48 -0.66
C VAL A 21 -1.95 -1.88 -0.87
N ASN A 22 -2.52 -2.15 -2.05
CA ASN A 22 -2.96 -3.48 -2.46
C ASN A 22 -2.14 -3.91 -3.68
N ALA A 23 -1.53 -5.08 -3.60
CA ALA A 23 -0.82 -5.70 -4.70
C ALA A 23 -1.41 -7.08 -4.97
N ILE A 24 -1.65 -7.39 -6.25
CA ILE A 24 -2.02 -8.73 -6.69
C ILE A 24 -0.87 -9.25 -7.54
N GLN A 25 -0.24 -10.33 -7.08
CA GLN A 25 0.84 -11.00 -7.78
C GLN A 25 0.33 -12.35 -8.30
N ARG A 26 0.62 -12.66 -9.56
CA ARG A 26 0.34 -13.99 -10.11
C ARG A 26 1.46 -14.94 -9.68
N CYS A 27 1.11 -15.98 -8.92
CA CYS A 27 2.09 -16.98 -8.51
C CYS A 27 2.00 -18.23 -9.38
N TYR A 28 3.15 -18.65 -9.91
CA TYR A 28 3.31 -19.93 -10.60
C TYR A 28 3.73 -21.01 -9.61
N ARG A 29 2.98 -22.10 -9.54
CA ARG A 29 3.44 -23.31 -8.84
C ARG A 29 4.30 -24.11 -9.80
N ILE A 30 5.58 -24.24 -9.47
CA ILE A 30 6.62 -24.88 -10.30
C ILE A 30 6.29 -26.35 -10.65
N ASN A 31 5.36 -27.00 -9.93
CA ASN A 31 5.12 -28.45 -10.03
C ASN A 31 3.73 -28.87 -10.55
N GLU A 32 2.86 -27.95 -10.99
CA GLU A 32 1.54 -28.32 -11.54
C GLU A 32 1.33 -27.66 -12.90
N PRO A 33 1.27 -28.42 -14.01
CA PRO A 33 1.04 -27.87 -15.33
C PRO A 33 -0.41 -27.37 -15.41
N ASP A 34 -0.54 -26.09 -15.74
CA ASP A 34 -1.72 -25.42 -16.31
C ASP A 34 -2.99 -25.21 -15.49
N HIS A 35 -3.15 -25.71 -14.25
CA HIS A 35 -4.48 -25.66 -13.61
C HIS A 35 -4.68 -24.84 -12.33
N PHE A 36 -3.64 -24.26 -11.72
CA PHE A 36 -3.86 -23.41 -10.52
C PHE A 36 -2.93 -22.19 -10.48
N LEU A 37 -3.18 -21.22 -11.37
CA LEU A 37 -2.73 -19.85 -11.14
C LEU A 37 -3.50 -19.31 -9.93
N LYS A 38 -2.83 -19.24 -8.77
CA LYS A 38 -3.41 -18.57 -7.59
C LYS A 38 -2.82 -17.18 -7.50
N ASP A 39 -3.67 -16.18 -7.72
CA ASP A 39 -3.32 -14.80 -7.44
C ASP A 39 -3.09 -14.65 -5.92
N MET A 40 -1.93 -14.14 -5.55
CA MET A 40 -1.57 -13.78 -4.18
C MET A 40 -1.89 -12.32 -3.97
N GLU A 41 -2.81 -12.05 -3.04
CA GLU A 41 -3.15 -10.71 -2.62
C GLU A 41 -2.26 -10.32 -1.43
N THR A 42 -1.58 -9.19 -1.58
CA THR A 42 -0.81 -8.55 -0.50
C THR A 42 -1.43 -7.19 -0.23
N SER A 43 -1.64 -6.87 1.04
CA SER A 43 -2.11 -5.55 1.44
C SER A 43 -1.38 -5.08 2.68
N LEU A 44 -1.05 -3.80 2.71
CA LEU A 44 -0.39 -3.15 3.84
C LEU A 44 -0.94 -1.74 4.03
N VAL A 45 -0.86 -1.24 5.26
CA VAL A 45 -1.07 0.17 5.60
C VAL A 45 0.28 0.74 6.01
N GLY A 46 0.71 1.81 5.36
CA GLY A 46 2.03 2.39 5.59
C GLY A 46 2.07 3.90 5.45
N TYR A 47 3.03 4.50 6.13
CA TYR A 47 3.45 5.88 5.95
C TYR A 47 4.46 5.96 4.80
N PHE A 48 4.24 6.86 3.84
CA PHE A 48 5.12 7.04 2.69
C PHE A 48 6.06 8.23 2.92
N ASP A 49 7.37 7.98 2.98
CA ASP A 49 8.38 9.01 3.20
C ASP A 49 8.94 9.62 1.90
N LYS A 50 9.78 10.64 2.04
CA LYS A 50 10.44 11.33 0.92
C LYS A 50 11.54 10.51 0.22
N GLU A 51 11.96 9.39 0.80
CA GLU A 51 12.94 8.47 0.21
C GLU A 51 12.27 7.38 -0.63
N GLU A 52 10.96 7.54 -0.93
CA GLU A 52 10.12 6.59 -1.64
C GLU A 52 9.92 5.26 -0.86
N GLN A 53 9.71 5.35 0.46
CA GLN A 53 9.64 4.18 1.34
C GLN A 53 8.35 4.13 2.13
N PHE A 54 7.74 2.94 2.16
CA PHE A 54 6.61 2.64 3.04
C PHE A 54 7.12 2.12 4.38
N HIS A 55 6.80 2.83 5.44
CA HIS A 55 6.98 2.38 6.83
C HIS A 55 5.67 1.79 7.31
N HIS A 56 5.64 0.50 7.63
CA HIS A 56 4.42 -0.22 7.96
C HIS A 56 4.64 -1.28 9.03
N PHE A 57 3.54 -1.79 9.58
CA PHE A 57 3.57 -2.91 10.52
C PHE A 57 2.90 -4.13 9.90
N ASN A 58 3.61 -5.25 9.81
CA ASN A 58 3.06 -6.50 9.31
C ASN A 58 1.98 -7.10 10.23
N ARG A 59 2.05 -6.80 11.54
CA ARG A 59 1.14 -7.30 12.58
C ARG A 59 0.95 -6.25 13.66
N LEU A 60 -0.23 -6.21 14.27
CA LEU A 60 -0.55 -5.30 15.39
C LEU A 60 0.43 -5.43 16.56
N GLN A 61 0.91 -6.64 16.83
CA GLN A 61 1.82 -6.94 17.93
C GLN A 61 3.29 -6.53 17.66
N SER A 62 3.61 -6.16 16.41
CA SER A 62 5.00 -5.87 16.01
C SER A 62 5.54 -4.65 16.74
N ARG A 63 6.73 -4.74 17.35
CA ARG A 63 7.32 -3.60 18.07
C ARG A 63 8.08 -2.63 17.17
N GLN A 64 8.47 -3.08 15.98
CA GLN A 64 9.23 -2.29 15.02
C GLN A 64 8.49 -2.26 13.69
N ALA A 65 8.57 -1.12 13.02
CA ALA A 65 8.05 -0.96 11.67
C ALA A 65 9.01 -1.60 10.66
N ALA A 66 8.45 -2.28 9.68
CA ALA A 66 9.16 -2.69 8.48
C ALA A 66 9.25 -1.52 7.51
N LYS A 67 10.27 -1.54 6.65
CA LYS A 67 10.47 -0.58 5.57
C LYS A 67 10.43 -1.34 4.25
N THR A 68 9.53 -0.94 3.36
CA THR A 68 9.44 -1.49 2.00
C THR A 68 9.57 -0.34 1.01
N SER A 69 10.58 -0.39 0.14
CA SER A 69 10.73 0.63 -0.89
C SER A 69 9.63 0.50 -1.94
N LEU A 70 9.21 1.63 -2.47
CA LEU A 70 8.28 1.67 -3.60
C LEU A 70 8.84 0.92 -4.81
N TYR A 71 10.14 1.03 -5.05
CA TYR A 71 10.83 0.24 -6.07
C TYR A 71 10.60 -1.26 -5.88
N THR A 72 10.69 -1.77 -4.65
CA THR A 72 10.47 -3.20 -4.36
C THR A 72 9.04 -3.62 -4.72
N LEU A 73 8.04 -2.81 -4.37
CA LEU A 73 6.63 -3.09 -4.71
C LEU A 73 6.40 -3.10 -6.22
N LEU A 74 7.01 -2.17 -6.95
CA LEU A 74 6.90 -2.08 -8.41
C LEU A 74 7.70 -3.15 -9.14
N SER A 75 8.72 -3.72 -8.51
CA SER A 75 9.59 -4.76 -9.07
C SER A 75 9.13 -6.17 -8.73
N LEU A 76 7.94 -6.33 -8.13
CA LEU A 76 7.36 -7.65 -7.94
C LEU A 76 7.14 -8.32 -9.31
N ASN A 77 7.74 -9.49 -9.51
CA ASN A 77 7.53 -10.27 -10.73
C ASN A 77 6.05 -10.64 -10.88
N ASP A 78 5.54 -10.64 -12.11
CA ASP A 78 4.17 -11.06 -12.42
C ASP A 78 3.09 -10.27 -11.64
N LEU A 79 3.39 -8.99 -11.35
CA LEU A 79 2.48 -8.07 -10.71
C LEU A 79 1.30 -7.76 -11.64
N LYS A 80 0.11 -8.26 -11.28
CA LYS A 80 -1.14 -8.07 -12.03
C LYS A 80 -1.75 -6.71 -11.74
N SER A 81 -1.75 -6.30 -10.47
CA SER A 81 -2.21 -4.98 -10.07
C SER A 81 -1.42 -4.46 -8.87
N LEU A 82 -1.29 -3.15 -8.81
CA LEU A 82 -0.77 -2.41 -7.67
C LEU A 82 -1.57 -1.12 -7.57
N GLU A 83 -2.31 -1.00 -6.48
CA GLU A 83 -3.25 0.09 -6.22
C GLU A 83 -2.92 0.74 -4.89
N PHE A 84 -3.03 2.06 -4.87
CA PHE A 84 -2.74 2.89 -3.71
C PHE A 84 -4.00 3.64 -3.32
N TYR A 85 -4.25 3.71 -2.03
CA TYR A 85 -5.39 4.42 -1.47
C TYR A 85 -4.90 5.30 -0.33
N GLN A 86 -5.02 6.61 -0.47
CA GLN A 86 -4.60 7.57 0.54
C GLN A 86 -5.62 7.60 1.68
N LEU A 87 -5.14 7.65 2.93
CA LEU A 87 -5.99 7.94 4.08
C LEU A 87 -6.58 9.34 3.91
N ARG A 88 -7.90 9.48 4.12
CA ARG A 88 -8.56 10.79 4.00
C ARG A 88 -8.08 11.73 5.10
N ASP A 89 -7.82 12.99 4.74
CA ASP A 89 -7.19 13.96 5.64
C ASP A 89 -8.02 14.22 6.91
N HIS A 90 -9.35 14.30 6.81
CA HIS A 90 -10.22 14.50 8.00
C HIS A 90 -10.10 13.36 9.03
N LEU A 91 -9.84 12.13 8.58
CA LEU A 91 -9.66 10.99 9.48
C LEU A 91 -8.31 11.00 10.18
N LEU A 92 -7.31 11.66 9.59
CA LEU A 92 -6.03 11.85 10.27
C LEU A 92 -6.21 12.69 11.54
N GLU A 93 -7.04 13.73 11.46
CA GLU A 93 -7.41 14.57 12.61
C GLU A 93 -8.22 13.79 13.65
N GLU A 94 -9.18 12.97 13.21
CA GLU A 94 -9.98 12.12 14.11
C GLU A 94 -9.12 11.07 14.84
N ILE A 95 -8.14 10.47 14.16
CA ILE A 95 -7.21 9.52 14.78
C ILE A 95 -6.30 10.24 15.78
N ASN A 96 -5.78 11.41 15.43
CA ASN A 96 -4.91 12.18 16.33
C ASN A 96 -5.63 12.62 17.62
N ASN A 97 -6.91 12.95 17.51
CA ASN A 97 -7.75 13.32 18.65
C ASN A 97 -8.32 12.10 19.40
N ASP A 98 -7.94 10.88 19.00
CA ASP A 98 -8.50 9.59 19.45
C ASP A 98 -10.05 9.52 19.39
N SER A 99 -10.64 10.38 18.55
CA SER A 99 -12.08 10.55 18.36
C SER A 99 -12.65 9.55 17.36
N LEU A 100 -11.79 8.81 16.64
CA LEU A 100 -12.20 7.75 15.75
C LEU A 100 -12.74 6.58 16.58
N GLU A 101 -14.02 6.64 16.93
CA GLU A 101 -14.70 5.61 17.71
C GLU A 101 -14.83 4.33 16.87
N LEU A 102 -14.12 3.28 17.28
CA LEU A 102 -14.20 1.92 16.73
C LEU A 102 -15.60 1.28 16.82
N ARG A 103 -16.60 1.98 17.37
CA ARG A 103 -17.93 1.46 17.67
C ARG A 103 -18.81 1.27 16.43
N SER A 104 -18.56 2.04 15.38
CA SER A 104 -19.28 1.96 14.09
C SER A 104 -18.60 1.05 13.06
N VAL A 105 -17.39 0.55 13.36
CA VAL A 105 -16.61 -0.29 12.44
C VAL A 105 -16.97 -1.78 12.65
N PRO A 106 -17.33 -2.52 11.58
CA PRO A 106 -17.58 -3.96 11.67
C PRO A 106 -16.40 -4.71 12.33
N GLU A 107 -16.68 -5.78 13.07
CA GLU A 107 -15.62 -6.55 13.76
C GLU A 107 -14.53 -7.07 12.81
N SER A 108 -14.91 -7.38 11.57
CA SER A 108 -14.00 -7.78 10.48
C SER A 108 -13.00 -6.69 10.08
N GLU A 109 -13.29 -5.42 10.35
CA GLU A 109 -12.45 -4.27 9.98
C GLU A 109 -11.68 -3.68 11.17
N ARG A 110 -12.01 -4.06 12.41
CA ARG A 110 -11.33 -3.55 13.63
C ARG A 110 -9.82 -3.71 13.58
N ALA A 111 -9.33 -4.88 13.19
CA ALA A 111 -7.89 -5.14 13.09
C ALA A 111 -7.19 -4.24 12.05
N THR A 112 -7.90 -3.86 10.98
CA THR A 112 -7.40 -2.91 9.99
C THR A 112 -7.33 -1.51 10.61
N VAL A 113 -8.40 -1.05 11.26
CA VAL A 113 -8.44 0.28 11.87
C VAL A 113 -7.41 0.43 12.98
N GLU A 114 -7.22 -0.59 13.82
CA GLU A 114 -6.14 -0.60 14.82
C GLU A 114 -4.75 -0.49 14.17
N MET A 115 -4.56 -1.12 13.01
CA MET A 115 -3.30 -0.99 12.25
C MET A 115 -3.11 0.42 11.71
N VAL A 116 -4.18 1.05 11.21
CA VAL A 116 -4.15 2.46 10.78
C VAL A 116 -3.77 3.35 11.95
N LYS A 117 -4.50 3.26 13.08
CA LYS A 117 -4.22 4.06 14.29
C LYS A 117 -2.77 3.92 14.74
N LYS A 118 -2.29 2.68 14.83
CA LYS A 118 -0.90 2.40 15.21
C LYS A 118 0.12 3.02 14.25
N THR A 119 -0.13 2.90 12.94
CA THR A 119 0.77 3.44 11.91
C THR A 119 0.79 4.97 11.97
N VAL A 120 -0.38 5.60 12.07
CA VAL A 120 -0.50 7.06 12.23
C VAL A 120 0.25 7.52 13.48
N ALA A 121 -0.05 6.94 14.65
CA ALA A 121 0.60 7.31 15.91
C ALA A 121 2.14 7.16 15.87
N SER A 122 2.67 6.21 15.09
CA SER A 122 4.11 5.96 15.00
C SER A 122 4.84 6.94 14.08
N PHE A 123 4.14 7.61 13.16
CA PHE A 123 4.77 8.42 12.10
C PHE A 123 4.21 9.84 11.94
N LEU A 124 3.18 10.22 12.71
CA LEU A 124 2.52 11.53 12.59
C LEU A 124 3.49 12.71 12.73
N GLU A 125 4.42 12.65 13.68
CA GLU A 125 5.41 13.72 13.90
C GLU A 125 6.40 13.88 12.73
N ARG A 126 6.54 12.85 11.89
CA ARG A 126 7.44 12.87 10.73
C ARG A 126 6.79 13.46 9.48
N CYS A 127 5.46 13.53 9.43
CA CYS A 127 4.70 14.01 8.27
C CYS A 127 5.23 15.33 7.71
N GLU A 128 5.36 16.38 8.54
CA GLU A 128 5.80 17.71 8.08
C GLU A 128 7.21 17.68 7.47
N SER A 129 8.12 16.90 8.04
CA SER A 129 9.53 16.86 7.60
C SER A 129 9.75 16.16 6.26
N ASP A 130 8.80 15.28 5.88
CA ASP A 130 8.87 14.50 4.66
C ASP A 130 7.85 14.98 3.61
N ARG A 131 7.00 15.97 3.91
CA ARG A 131 5.98 16.49 2.99
C ARG A 131 6.58 17.17 1.75
N GLY A 132 5.89 17.01 0.62
CA GLY A 132 6.06 17.89 -0.55
C GLY A 132 6.58 17.21 -1.82
N ILE A 133 7.01 15.96 -1.78
CA ILE A 133 7.37 15.21 -2.99
C ILE A 133 6.13 14.46 -3.48
N ILE A 134 5.76 14.69 -4.74
CA ILE A 134 4.65 14.02 -5.40
C ILE A 134 5.20 13.18 -6.54
N HIS A 135 4.88 11.90 -6.53
CA HIS A 135 5.22 10.99 -7.60
C HIS A 135 3.94 10.48 -8.28
N SER A 136 3.86 10.60 -9.61
CA SER A 136 2.82 9.92 -10.36
C SER A 136 3.09 8.41 -10.37
N VAL A 137 2.06 7.60 -10.06
CA VAL A 137 2.19 6.13 -10.09
C VAL A 137 2.57 5.64 -11.49
N GLU A 138 2.12 6.32 -12.55
CA GLU A 138 2.52 5.99 -13.92
C GLU A 138 4.00 6.30 -14.20
N GLU A 139 4.50 7.44 -13.76
CA GLU A 139 5.91 7.80 -13.95
C GLU A 139 6.83 6.81 -13.21
N LEU A 140 6.42 6.42 -12.00
CA LEU A 140 7.11 5.42 -11.19
C LEU A 140 7.07 4.05 -11.85
N LYS A 141 5.91 3.63 -12.39
CA LYS A 141 5.79 2.41 -13.19
C LYS A 141 6.73 2.46 -14.39
N ARG A 142 6.79 3.55 -15.16
CA ARG A 142 7.72 3.68 -16.32
C ARG A 142 9.20 3.66 -15.92
N LYS A 143 9.55 4.28 -14.79
CA LYS A 143 10.92 4.33 -14.25
C LYS A 143 11.42 2.96 -13.79
N HIS A 144 10.51 2.13 -13.25
CA HIS A 144 10.87 0.88 -12.58
C HIS A 144 10.52 -0.39 -13.37
N LEU A 145 9.57 -0.32 -14.31
CA LEU A 145 9.30 -1.35 -15.30
C LEU A 145 10.21 -1.08 -16.51
N LYS A 146 11.42 -1.66 -16.50
CA LYS A 146 12.22 -1.80 -17.71
C LYS A 146 11.41 -2.60 -18.72
N GLU A 147 10.84 -1.88 -19.67
CA GLU A 147 10.26 -2.37 -20.92
C GLU A 147 9.00 -3.23 -20.76
N TYR A 148 7.95 -2.81 -21.46
CA TYR A 148 7.01 -3.74 -22.07
C TYR A 148 7.82 -4.77 -22.91
N LEU A 149 8.32 -5.83 -22.30
CA LEU A 149 8.73 -7.03 -23.00
C LEU A 149 7.63 -8.08 -22.82
N ALA A 150 6.42 -7.71 -23.24
CA ALA A 150 5.61 -8.71 -23.90
C ALA A 150 6.29 -8.96 -25.25
N PRO A 151 6.73 -10.19 -25.57
CA PRO A 151 7.00 -10.52 -26.95
C PRO A 151 5.72 -10.21 -27.75
N PRO A 152 5.81 -9.64 -28.97
CA PRO A 152 4.64 -9.56 -29.83
C PRO A 152 4.06 -10.97 -29.99
N ASP A 153 2.74 -11.05 -29.94
CA ASP A 153 1.91 -12.25 -30.14
C ASP A 153 2.64 -13.36 -30.89
N LEU A 154 2.89 -14.50 -30.22
CA LEU A 154 3.05 -15.77 -30.91
C LEU A 154 1.65 -16.25 -31.33
N ALA A 155 1.05 -15.52 -32.27
CA ALA A 155 0.01 -16.04 -33.14
C ALA A 155 0.73 -16.78 -34.28
N HIS A 156 0.94 -18.09 -34.10
CA HIS A 156 1.24 -19.02 -35.16
C HIS A 156 0.23 -20.17 -35.13
#